data_AF-A0A644YTQ9-F1
#
_entry.id   AF-A0A644YTQ9-F1
#
_cell.length_a   1.000
_cell.length_b   1.000
_cell.length_c   1.000
_cell.angle_alpha   90.00
_cell.angle_beta   90.00
_cell.angle_gamma   90.00
#
_symmetry.space_group_name_H-M   'P 1'
#
loop_
_entity.id
_entity.type
_entity.pdbx_description
1 polymer ?
#
loop_
_entity_poly.entity_id
_entity_poly.type
_entity_poly.pdbx_seq_one_letter_code
_entity_poly.pdbx_strand_id
1 'polypeptide(L)'
;MRPYQNSHQRALIVLDCAWEGSPGKDAIVAQITTNLVATGWAEDAVKVIAIDPELENWLWQDKPQVSEVLRYKGEKPLRQHLNDSGWWPADAAKPPRPKEAAEWILRQTRQPRSSAIYQRLAESISIKGCSDPAFLQLHMTLRAWFGEGYAA
;
A
#
# COMPACT_ATOMS: atom_id res chain seq x y z
N MET A 1 8.82 -4.24 21.01
CA MET A 1 7.46 -4.79 21.26
C MET A 1 7.29 -5.37 22.67
N ARG A 2 8.34 -5.87 23.34
CA ARG A 2 8.26 -6.40 24.73
C ARG A 2 7.56 -5.47 25.76
N PRO A 3 7.80 -4.14 25.76
CA PRO A 3 7.14 -3.24 26.72
C PRO A 3 5.61 -3.14 26.55
N TYR A 4 5.09 -3.47 25.37
CA TYR A 4 3.67 -3.35 25.04
C TYR A 4 2.87 -4.63 25.31
N GLN A 5 3.53 -5.72 25.70
CA GLN A 5 2.89 -7.02 25.95
C GLN A 5 1.84 -6.97 27.06
N ASN A 6 2.04 -6.10 28.06
CA ASN A 6 1.14 -5.99 29.20
C ASN A 6 0.01 -4.97 28.98
N SER A 7 0.07 -4.17 27.91
CA SER A 7 -0.89 -3.10 27.63
C SER A 7 -1.70 -3.32 26.36
N HIS A 8 -1.24 -4.18 25.44
CA HIS A 8 -1.88 -4.41 24.15
C HIS A 8 -2.12 -5.91 23.93
N GLN A 9 -3.31 -6.25 23.45
CA GLN A 9 -3.70 -7.63 23.18
C GLN A 9 -3.27 -8.13 21.80
N ARG A 10 -3.04 -7.21 20.84
CA ARG A 10 -2.68 -7.52 19.46
C ARG A 10 -1.54 -6.60 18.99
N ALA A 11 -0.69 -7.10 18.11
CA ALA A 11 0.41 -6.34 17.52
C ALA A 11 0.44 -6.54 16.00
N LEU A 12 0.21 -5.45 15.27
CA LEU A 12 0.32 -5.39 13.82
C LEU A 12 1.61 -4.66 13.45
N ILE A 13 2.45 -5.29 12.63
CA ILE A 13 3.64 -4.66 12.04
C ILE A 13 3.45 -4.60 10.54
N VAL A 14 3.53 -3.40 9.99
CA VAL A 14 3.45 -3.15 8.54
C VAL A 14 4.77 -2.50 8.11
N LEU A 15 5.45 -3.08 7.12
CA LEU A 15 6.80 -2.67 6.73
C LEU A 15 6.98 -2.68 5.21
N ASP A 16 7.49 -1.58 4.64
CA ASP A 16 7.83 -1.47 3.21
C ASP A 16 9.16 -2.16 2.95
N CYS A 17 9.17 -3.16 2.05
CA CYS A 17 10.31 -4.01 1.70
C CYS A 17 11.22 -3.43 0.62
N ALA A 18 10.88 -2.25 0.07
CA ALA A 18 11.61 -1.60 -0.98
C ALA A 18 12.84 -0.83 -0.45
N TRP A 19 13.83 -1.55 0.07
CA TRP A 19 15.16 -1.00 0.36
C TRP A 19 16.28 -1.87 -0.21
N GLU A 20 17.44 -1.25 -0.45
CA GLU A 20 18.62 -1.94 -0.98
C GLU A 20 19.16 -2.98 0.02
N GLY A 21 19.35 -4.21 -0.43
CA GLY A 21 19.77 -5.32 0.44
C GLY A 21 18.64 -5.95 1.26
N SER A 22 17.37 -5.66 0.93
CA SER A 22 16.21 -6.33 1.51
C SER A 22 16.30 -7.86 1.31
N PRO A 23 16.16 -8.67 2.38
CA PRO A 23 16.22 -10.13 2.27
C PRO A 23 14.95 -10.74 1.63
N GLY A 24 14.02 -9.88 1.19
CA GLY A 24 12.75 -10.26 0.56
C GLY A 24 11.60 -10.36 1.55
N LYS A 25 10.39 -10.16 1.02
CA LYS A 25 9.13 -10.12 1.77
C LYS A 25 8.98 -11.29 2.77
N ASP A 26 9.16 -12.52 2.28
CA ASP A 26 8.89 -13.72 3.07
C ASP A 26 9.90 -13.90 4.22
N ALA A 27 11.18 -13.61 3.95
CA ALA A 27 12.23 -13.67 4.97
C ALA A 27 12.00 -12.63 6.08
N ILE A 28 11.58 -11.42 5.72
CA ILE A 28 11.25 -10.34 6.67
C ILE A 28 10.07 -10.76 7.56
N VAL A 29 8.99 -11.25 6.95
CA VAL A 29 7.79 -11.69 7.68
C VAL A 29 8.13 -12.83 8.64
N ALA A 30 8.85 -13.85 8.17
CA ALA A 30 9.23 -15.00 8.98
C ALA A 30 10.13 -14.59 10.15
N GLN A 31 11.15 -13.76 9.90
CA GLN A 31 12.12 -13.36 10.92
C GLN A 31 11.47 -12.49 12.01
N ILE A 32 10.67 -11.49 11.62
CA ILE A 32 10.01 -10.62 12.59
C ILE A 32 8.97 -11.41 13.40
N THR A 33 8.19 -12.28 12.75
CA THR A 33 7.20 -13.11 13.45
C THR A 33 7.87 -14.03 14.47
N THR A 34 8.96 -14.71 14.07
CA THR A 34 9.74 -15.58 14.97
C THR A 34 10.26 -14.79 16.17
N ASN A 35 10.79 -13.59 15.95
CA ASN A 35 11.30 -12.74 17.03
C ASN A 35 10.18 -12.29 17.99
N LEU A 36 8.98 -11.97 17.48
CA LEU A 36 7.86 -11.57 18.32
C LEU A 36 7.38 -12.72 19.21
N VAL A 37 7.22 -13.92 18.63
CA VAL A 37 6.80 -15.11 19.37
C VAL A 37 7.86 -15.47 20.42
N ALA A 38 9.14 -15.46 20.06
CA ALA A 38 10.25 -15.70 20.99
C ALA A 38 10.29 -14.69 22.16
N THR A 39 9.78 -13.48 21.96
CA THR A 39 9.70 -12.48 23.03
C THR A 39 8.49 -12.64 23.95
N GLY A 40 7.56 -13.56 23.65
CA GLY A 40 6.40 -13.88 24.48
C GLY A 40 5.05 -13.41 23.93
N TRP A 41 4.98 -12.98 22.67
CA TRP A 41 3.68 -12.74 22.02
C TRP A 41 3.06 -14.05 21.55
N ALA A 42 1.73 -14.18 21.70
CA ALA A 42 1.01 -15.30 21.10
C ALA A 42 0.99 -15.17 19.57
N GLU A 43 1.14 -16.28 18.86
CA GLU A 43 1.23 -16.30 17.40
C GLU A 43 -0.03 -15.73 16.72
N ASP A 44 -1.21 -15.97 17.29
CA ASP A 44 -2.49 -15.43 16.80
C ASP A 44 -2.69 -13.94 17.14
N ALA A 45 -1.92 -13.41 18.10
CA ALA A 45 -1.95 -12.02 18.53
C ALA A 45 -1.04 -11.12 17.71
N VAL A 46 -0.18 -11.68 16.87
CA VAL A 46 0.76 -10.92 16.04
C VAL A 46 0.48 -11.10 14.55
N LYS A 47 0.62 -10.02 13.80
CA LYS A 47 0.64 -10.09 12.35
C LYS A 47 1.73 -9.19 11.80
N VAL A 48 2.59 -9.76 10.97
CA VAL A 48 3.60 -9.01 10.20
C VAL A 48 3.17 -9.00 8.74
N ILE A 49 3.06 -7.82 8.17
CA ILE A 49 2.70 -7.60 6.77
C ILE A 49 3.83 -6.82 6.12
N ALA A 50 4.58 -7.52 5.28
CA ALA A 50 5.58 -6.93 4.42
C ALA A 50 4.90 -6.44 3.13
N ILE A 51 4.95 -5.13 2.93
CA ILE A 51 4.46 -4.47 1.73
C ILE A 51 5.61 -4.47 0.71
N ASP A 52 5.35 -5.03 -0.45
CA ASP A 52 6.12 -4.73 -1.66
C ASP A 52 5.45 -3.50 -2.29
N PRO A 53 6.18 -2.50 -2.81
CA PRO A 53 5.66 -1.14 -2.93
C PRO A 53 4.43 -1.06 -3.84
N GLU A 54 3.26 -0.77 -3.28
CA GLU A 54 2.01 -0.80 -4.04
C GLU A 54 0.96 0.26 -3.65
N LEU A 55 1.27 1.26 -2.82
CA LEU A 55 0.31 2.36 -2.62
C LEU A 55 0.06 3.15 -3.93
N GLU A 56 1.02 3.10 -4.87
CA GLU A 56 0.85 3.60 -6.23
C GLU A 56 -0.06 2.75 -7.12
N ASN A 57 -0.34 1.48 -6.80
CA ASN A 57 -1.30 0.71 -7.59
C ASN A 57 -2.68 1.39 -7.61
N TRP A 58 -3.02 2.12 -6.55
CA TRP A 58 -4.26 2.91 -6.50
C TRP A 58 -4.24 4.10 -7.47
N LEU A 59 -3.07 4.66 -7.79
CA LEU A 59 -2.89 5.66 -8.84
C LEU A 59 -3.07 5.08 -10.24
N TRP A 60 -2.97 3.76 -10.39
CA TRP A 60 -3.05 3.11 -11.70
C TRP A 60 -4.38 2.39 -11.91
N GLN A 61 -5.37 2.65 -11.06
CA GLN A 61 -6.75 2.30 -11.39
C GLN A 61 -7.28 3.28 -12.44
N ASP A 62 -7.98 2.75 -13.44
CA ASP A 62 -8.61 3.55 -14.49
C ASP A 62 -9.86 4.25 -13.95
N LYS A 63 -9.62 5.26 -13.09
CA LYS A 63 -10.62 6.00 -12.33
C LYS A 63 -10.39 7.51 -12.52
N PRO A 64 -11.44 8.29 -12.85
CA PRO A 64 -11.32 9.74 -13.07
C PRO A 64 -10.80 10.49 -11.84
N GLN A 65 -11.07 9.97 -10.63
CA GLN A 65 -10.58 10.54 -9.38
C GLN A 65 -9.05 10.65 -9.33
N VAL A 66 -8.33 9.74 -9.98
CA VAL A 66 -6.87 9.79 -9.99
C VAL A 66 -6.35 11.01 -10.73
N SER A 67 -6.90 11.30 -11.92
CA SER A 67 -6.52 12.51 -12.66
C SER A 67 -6.82 13.79 -11.89
N GLU A 68 -7.92 13.82 -11.11
CA GLU A 68 -8.26 14.96 -10.27
C GLU A 68 -7.27 15.16 -9.12
N VAL A 69 -6.90 14.09 -8.40
CA VAL A 69 -5.95 14.17 -7.29
C VAL A 69 -4.54 14.52 -7.80
N LEU A 70 -4.14 13.97 -8.94
CA LEU A 70 -2.89 14.34 -9.61
C LEU A 70 -2.97 15.69 -10.33
N ARG A 71 -4.11 16.40 -10.28
CA ARG A 71 -4.37 17.68 -10.96
C ARG A 71 -3.99 17.66 -12.45
N TYR A 72 -4.07 16.50 -13.06
CA TYR A 72 -3.77 16.32 -14.46
C TYR A 72 -4.98 16.78 -15.29
N LYS A 73 -4.79 17.85 -16.07
CA LYS A 73 -5.81 18.45 -16.94
C LYS A 73 -5.38 18.44 -18.41
N GLY A 74 -4.75 17.35 -18.84
CA GLY A 74 -4.38 17.18 -20.25
C GLY A 74 -5.60 16.97 -21.13
N GLU A 75 -5.46 17.22 -22.44
CA GLU A 75 -6.50 16.95 -23.44
C GLU A 75 -6.78 15.44 -23.59
N LYS A 76 -5.76 14.61 -23.34
CA LYS A 76 -5.86 13.15 -23.39
C LYS A 76 -6.09 12.56 -22.00
N PRO A 77 -6.73 11.39 -21.88
CA PRO A 77 -6.79 10.65 -20.62
C PRO A 77 -5.39 10.37 -20.06
N LEU A 78 -5.25 10.37 -18.73
CA LEU A 78 -3.96 10.15 -18.05
C LEU A 78 -3.28 8.84 -18.50
N ARG A 79 -4.05 7.76 -18.68
CA ARG A 79 -3.55 6.47 -19.17
C ARG A 79 -2.93 6.59 -20.57
N GLN A 80 -3.60 7.30 -21.47
CA GLN A 80 -3.10 7.51 -22.83
C GLN A 80 -1.86 8.40 -22.84
N HIS A 81 -1.82 9.44 -22.01
CA HIS A 81 -0.65 10.31 -21.85
C HIS A 81 0.58 9.55 -21.36
N LEU A 82 0.40 8.62 -20.42
CA LEU A 82 1.49 7.78 -19.91
C LEU A 82 1.95 6.75 -20.94
N ASN A 83 1.05 6.23 -21.76
CA ASN A 83 1.39 5.36 -22.88
C ASN A 83 2.20 6.10 -23.96
N ASP A 84 1.73 7.28 -24.38
CA ASP A 84 2.43 8.13 -25.35
C ASP A 84 3.84 8.53 -24.85
N SER A 85 4.01 8.63 -23.54
CA SER A 85 5.28 8.98 -22.89
C SER A 85 6.16 7.77 -22.55
N GLY A 86 5.73 6.55 -22.89
CA GLY A 86 6.47 5.30 -22.63
C GLY A 86 6.49 4.84 -21.16
N TRP A 87 5.75 5.50 -20.27
CA TRP A 87 5.69 5.16 -18.85
C TRP A 87 4.68 4.06 -18.54
N TRP A 88 3.64 3.90 -19.36
CA TRP A 88 2.60 2.90 -19.15
C TRP A 88 2.20 2.21 -20.47
N PRO A 89 2.75 1.03 -20.76
CA PRO A 89 2.37 0.24 -21.93
C PRO A 89 0.87 -0.09 -21.93
N ALA A 90 0.22 -0.02 -23.09
CA ALA A 90 -1.22 -0.26 -23.21
C ALA A 90 -1.65 -1.68 -22.77
N ASP A 91 -0.77 -2.66 -22.94
CA ASP A 91 -0.94 -4.08 -22.58
C ASP A 91 -0.67 -4.37 -21.09
N ALA A 92 -0.17 -3.40 -20.34
CA ALA A 92 0.12 -3.55 -18.91
C ALA A 92 -1.04 -3.05 -18.04
N ALA A 93 -1.39 -3.84 -17.02
CA ALA A 93 -2.38 -3.44 -16.01
C ALA A 93 -1.89 -2.27 -15.13
N LYS A 94 -0.57 -2.09 -15.01
CA LYS A 94 0.09 -1.01 -14.27
C LYS A 94 1.42 -0.62 -14.92
N PRO A 95 1.95 0.59 -14.72
CA PRO A 95 3.29 0.97 -15.14
C PRO A 95 4.36 0.01 -14.57
N PRO A 96 5.41 -0.33 -15.34
CA PRO A 96 6.52 -1.15 -14.85
C PRO A 96 7.28 -0.48 -13.70
N ARG A 97 7.26 0.87 -13.64
CA ARG A 97 7.89 1.68 -12.59
C ARG A 97 6.86 2.64 -11.98
N PRO A 98 5.99 2.16 -11.07
CA PRO A 98 4.87 2.93 -10.57
C PRO A 98 5.30 4.15 -9.74
N LYS A 99 6.37 4.03 -8.93
CA LYS A 99 6.97 5.15 -8.19
C LYS A 99 7.41 6.28 -9.10
N GLU A 100 8.24 5.93 -10.08
CA GLU A 100 8.85 6.90 -11.01
C GLU A 100 7.80 7.54 -11.93
N ALA A 101 6.82 6.75 -12.40
CA ALA A 101 5.73 7.27 -13.23
C ALA A 101 4.84 8.28 -12.47
N ALA A 102 4.54 8.01 -11.20
CA ALA A 102 3.79 8.94 -10.36
C ALA A 102 4.59 10.23 -10.12
N GLU A 103 5.88 10.12 -9.80
CA GLU A 103 6.76 11.28 -9.63
C GLU A 103 6.89 12.10 -10.92
N TRP A 104 6.94 11.45 -12.06
CA TRP A 104 6.98 12.11 -13.37
C TRP A 104 5.72 12.96 -13.60
N ILE A 105 4.52 12.44 -13.32
CA ILE A 105 3.26 13.22 -13.42
C ILE A 105 3.25 14.37 -12.40
N LEU A 106 3.68 14.13 -11.16
CA LEU A 106 3.72 15.16 -10.12
C LEU A 106 4.68 16.30 -10.49
N ARG A 107 5.81 15.99 -11.12
CA ARG A 107 6.72 17.01 -11.68
C ARG A 107 6.07 17.83 -12.78
N GLN A 108 5.32 17.19 -13.70
CA GLN A 108 4.61 17.91 -14.76
C GLN A 108 3.51 18.82 -14.22
N THR A 109 2.78 18.36 -13.20
CA THR A 109 1.70 19.12 -12.56
C THR A 109 2.19 20.08 -11.47
N ARG A 110 3.51 20.17 -11.28
CA ARG A 110 4.20 21.01 -10.28
C ARG A 110 3.68 20.78 -8.85
N GLN A 111 3.38 19.53 -8.53
CA GLN A 111 2.94 19.13 -7.20
C GLN A 111 4.07 18.46 -6.42
N PRO A 112 4.31 18.86 -5.15
CA PRO A 112 5.22 18.11 -4.30
C PRO A 112 4.59 16.77 -3.96
N ARG A 113 5.41 15.71 -3.96
CA ARG A 113 5.04 14.40 -3.43
C ARG A 113 4.76 14.58 -1.93
N SER A 114 3.49 14.56 -1.55
CA SER A 114 3.05 14.79 -0.16
C SER A 114 2.07 13.71 0.27
N SER A 115 2.08 13.40 1.57
CA SER A 115 1.13 12.45 2.18
C SER A 115 -0.33 12.84 1.93
N ALA A 116 -0.61 14.13 1.75
CA ALA A 116 -1.95 14.64 1.44
C ALA A 116 -2.52 14.14 0.10
N ILE A 117 -1.66 13.86 -0.90
CA ILE A 117 -2.09 13.30 -2.19
C ILE A 117 -2.60 11.87 -1.98
N TYR A 118 -1.83 11.08 -1.24
CA TYR A 118 -2.18 9.71 -0.91
C TYR A 118 -3.41 9.62 0.00
N GLN A 119 -3.55 10.55 0.94
CA GLN A 119 -4.75 10.64 1.78
C GLN A 119 -6.01 10.88 0.93
N ARG A 120 -6.00 11.88 0.03
CA ARG A 120 -7.15 12.17 -0.84
C ARG A 120 -7.49 10.99 -1.77
N LEU A 121 -6.49 10.25 -2.23
CA LEU A 121 -6.71 9.02 -2.99
C LEU A 121 -7.37 7.95 -2.13
N ALA A 122 -6.87 7.73 -0.91
CA ALA A 122 -7.44 6.76 0.02
C ALA A 122 -8.90 7.12 0.42
N GLU A 123 -9.22 8.41 0.52
CA GLU A 123 -10.58 8.89 0.79
C GLU A 123 -11.54 8.71 -0.39
N SER A 124 -11.04 8.82 -1.63
CA SER A 124 -11.87 8.82 -2.85
C SER A 124 -11.95 7.45 -3.54
N ILE A 125 -10.97 6.58 -3.33
CA ILE A 125 -10.91 5.25 -3.92
C ILE A 125 -11.59 4.27 -2.98
N SER A 126 -12.68 3.66 -3.44
CA SER A 126 -13.30 2.56 -2.70
C SER A 126 -12.31 1.40 -2.54
N ILE A 127 -12.22 0.88 -1.31
CA ILE A 127 -11.51 -0.38 -1.01
C ILE A 127 -12.12 -1.60 -1.73
N LYS A 128 -13.36 -1.47 -2.26
CA LYS A 128 -14.01 -2.50 -3.06
C LYS A 128 -13.25 -2.64 -4.39
N GLY A 129 -12.57 -3.78 -4.55
CA GLY A 129 -11.73 -4.07 -5.71
C GLY A 129 -10.24 -3.77 -5.51
N CYS A 130 -9.79 -3.53 -4.27
CA CYS A 130 -8.36 -3.53 -3.97
C CYS A 130 -7.81 -4.94 -4.17
N SER A 131 -6.91 -5.12 -5.14
CA SER A 131 -6.24 -6.39 -5.45
C SER A 131 -4.87 -6.51 -4.80
N ASP A 132 -4.45 -5.51 -4.03
CA ASP A 132 -3.17 -5.48 -3.33
C ASP A 132 -3.16 -6.57 -2.24
N PRO A 133 -2.25 -7.57 -2.32
CA PRO A 133 -2.22 -8.67 -1.38
C PRO A 133 -1.94 -8.23 0.06
N ALA A 134 -1.11 -7.20 0.27
CA ALA A 134 -0.74 -6.73 1.59
C ALA A 134 -1.89 -5.96 2.26
N PHE A 135 -2.61 -5.13 1.50
CA PHE A 135 -3.80 -4.43 1.95
C PHE A 135 -4.95 -5.40 2.25
N LEU A 136 -5.15 -6.41 1.40
CA LEU A 136 -6.14 -7.47 1.65
C LEU A 136 -5.80 -8.23 2.94
N GLN A 137 -4.54 -8.60 3.14
CA GLN A 137 -4.07 -9.22 4.38
C GLN A 137 -4.29 -8.32 5.60
N LEU A 138 -4.03 -7.01 5.48
CA LEU A 138 -4.27 -6.04 6.54
C LEU A 138 -5.75 -5.97 6.90
N HIS A 139 -6.61 -5.77 5.89
CA HIS A 139 -8.05 -5.67 6.07
C HIS A 139 -8.64 -6.96 6.68
N MET A 140 -8.24 -8.14 6.19
CA MET A 140 -8.67 -9.42 6.75
C MET A 140 -8.20 -9.61 8.19
N THR A 141 -6.96 -9.21 8.51
CA THR A 141 -6.42 -9.33 9.87
C THR A 141 -7.20 -8.43 10.84
N LEU A 142 -7.42 -7.17 10.47
CA LEU A 142 -8.19 -6.24 11.29
C LEU A 142 -9.64 -6.71 11.46
N ARG A 143 -10.26 -7.23 10.40
CA ARG A 143 -11.61 -7.80 10.50
C ARG A 143 -11.65 -9.05 11.35
N ALA A 144 -10.63 -9.91 11.32
CA ALA A 144 -10.57 -11.09 12.18
C ALA A 144 -10.37 -10.72 13.66
N TRP A 145 -9.58 -9.67 13.93
CA TRP A 145 -9.32 -9.24 15.30
C TRP A 145 -10.45 -8.38 15.89
N PHE A 146 -11.20 -7.63 15.07
CA PHE A 146 -12.14 -6.61 15.55
C PHE A 146 -13.53 -6.64 14.87
N GLY A 147 -13.74 -7.46 13.85
CA GLY A 147 -14.99 -7.53 13.08
C GLY A 147 -15.96 -8.59 13.59
N GLU A 148 -17.25 -8.24 13.63
CA GLU A 148 -18.43 -9.05 13.96
C GLU A 148 -18.20 -10.17 15.01
N GLY A 149 -18.15 -9.72 16.26
CA GLY A 149 -17.92 -10.57 17.43
C GLY A 149 -17.40 -9.79 18.64
N TYR A 150 -17.04 -8.51 18.49
CA TYR A 150 -16.75 -7.61 19.61
C TYR A 150 -18.07 -7.11 20.24
N ALA A 151 -18.89 -8.05 20.72
CA ALA A 151 -19.83 -7.76 21.78
C ALA A 151 -19.01 -7.62 23.06
N ALA A 152 -18.76 -6.37 23.44
CA ALA A 152 -18.49 -6.02 24.83
C ALA A 152 -19.84 -5.71 25.50
#